data_AF-A0A6B2LGP5-F1
#
_entry.id   AF-A0A6B2LGP5-F1
#
_cell.length_a   1.000
_cell.length_b   1.000
_cell.length_c   1.000
_cell.angle_alpha   90.00
_cell.angle_beta   90.00
_cell.angle_gamma   90.00
#
_symmetry.space_group_name_H-M   'P 1'
#
loop_
_entity.id
_entity.type
_entity.pdbx_description
1 polymer ?
#
loop_
_entity_poly.entity_id
_entity_poly.type
_entity_poly.pdbx_seq_one_letter_code
_entity_poly.pdbx_strand_id
1 'polypeptide(L)'
;MGPEPLAKNGYLATLELLKSYGGIKALSLDSYTGRSSDKLVEEEYPDTPKEKELNFRLDYVDERGRPMTPKEAFRRLSYRFHGKAPGKNKDEKRLRKEEEELRRKMMSITDTPLQTLSAIQKTQQQSKLPYVIMGGNTTKILAQKTPLPVPPPKDPSKKK
;
A
#
# COMPACT_ATOMS: atom_id res chain seq x y z
N MET A 1 -16.62 15.84 3.04
CA MET A 1 -15.27 15.75 2.45
C MET A 1 -15.08 17.04 1.69
N GLY A 2 -14.38 18.01 2.28
CA GLY A 2 -14.20 19.33 1.65
C GLY A 2 -13.28 19.22 0.43
N PRO A 3 -13.39 20.13 -0.55
CA PRO A 3 -12.46 20.19 -1.67
C PRO A 3 -11.05 20.44 -1.11
N GLU A 4 -10.11 19.59 -1.45
CA GLU A 4 -8.70 19.81 -1.14
C GLU A 4 -8.29 21.17 -1.75
N PRO A 5 -7.77 22.14 -0.97
CA PRO A 5 -7.35 23.41 -1.53
C PRO A 5 -6.04 23.22 -2.28
N LEU A 6 -6.13 22.82 -3.55
CA LEU A 6 -5.00 22.62 -4.46
C LEU A 6 -4.30 23.95 -4.84
N ALA A 7 -4.87 25.09 -4.48
CA ALA A 7 -4.38 26.41 -4.87
C ALA A 7 -4.07 27.30 -3.66
N LYS A 8 -2.89 27.11 -3.09
CA LYS A 8 -2.12 28.21 -2.49
C LYS A 8 -0.83 28.40 -3.31
N ASN A 9 -1.02 28.75 -4.58
CA ASN A 9 -0.14 29.43 -5.53
C ASN A 9 1.37 29.08 -5.62
N GLY A 10 1.86 27.98 -5.04
CA GLY A 10 3.28 27.65 -5.09
C GLY A 10 3.61 26.17 -4.96
N TYR A 11 4.73 25.77 -5.58
CA TYR A 11 5.31 24.41 -5.52
C TYR A 11 5.57 23.93 -4.08
N LEU A 12 5.83 24.86 -3.16
CA LEU A 12 6.01 24.55 -1.74
C LEU A 12 4.75 23.92 -1.12
N ALA A 13 3.57 24.45 -1.43
CA ALA A 13 2.31 23.91 -0.92
C ALA A 13 2.06 22.49 -1.42
N THR A 14 2.44 22.19 -2.67
CA THR A 14 2.33 20.83 -3.23
C THR A 14 3.32 19.85 -2.59
N LEU A 15 4.53 20.30 -2.26
CA LEU A 15 5.50 19.48 -1.53
C LEU A 15 5.08 19.24 -0.07
N GLU A 16 4.54 20.26 0.61
CA GLU A 16 4.04 20.13 1.98
C GLU A 16 2.86 19.16 2.03
N LEU A 17 1.97 19.24 1.05
CA LEU A 17 0.90 18.28 0.83
C LEU A 17 1.47 16.87 0.61
N LEU A 18 2.40 16.67 -0.32
CA LEU A 18 3.05 15.37 -0.55
C LEU A 18 3.73 14.82 0.71
N LYS A 19 4.29 15.71 1.54
CA LYS A 19 4.89 15.39 2.84
C LYS A 19 3.82 14.92 3.83
N SER A 20 2.67 15.58 3.92
CA SER A 20 1.56 15.18 4.80
C SER A 20 0.91 13.88 4.36
N TYR A 21 0.83 13.61 3.04
CA TYR A 21 0.39 12.33 2.49
C TYR A 21 1.45 11.22 2.63
N GLY A 22 2.64 11.51 3.15
CA GLY A 22 3.71 10.54 3.37
C GLY A 22 4.48 10.12 2.11
N GLY A 23 4.22 10.76 0.96
CA GLY A 23 4.82 10.38 -0.33
C GLY A 23 6.33 10.61 -0.41
N ILE A 24 6.90 11.48 0.43
CA ILE A 24 8.34 11.79 0.42
C ILE A 24 9.16 10.68 1.11
N LYS A 25 8.58 9.95 2.08
CA LYS A 25 9.29 8.88 2.82
C LYS A 25 9.30 7.54 2.08
N ALA A 26 8.36 7.30 1.17
CA ALA A 26 8.29 6.04 0.42
C ALA A 26 9.46 5.82 -0.58
N LEU A 27 10.32 6.82 -0.76
CA LEU A 27 11.55 6.71 -1.56
C LEU A 27 12.76 6.23 -0.75
N SER A 28 12.67 6.14 0.58
CA SER A 28 13.75 5.59 1.41
C SER A 28 13.58 4.08 1.58
N LEU A 29 14.25 3.34 0.69
CA LEU A 29 14.91 2.05 0.92
C LEU A 29 14.11 1.00 1.72
N ASP A 30 13.43 0.12 0.99
CA ASP A 30 12.95 -1.17 1.49
C ASP A 30 14.15 -2.03 1.93
N SER A 31 14.55 -1.93 3.20
CA SER A 31 15.50 -2.85 3.83
C SER A 31 14.80 -4.18 4.09
N TYR A 32 14.71 -5.03 3.05
CA TYR A 32 14.29 -6.43 3.18
C TYR A 32 15.50 -7.35 2.95
N THR A 33 16.36 -7.44 3.96
CA THR A 33 17.45 -8.42 4.01
C THR A 33 17.34 -9.21 5.32
N GLY A 34 16.94 -10.48 5.22
CA GLY A 34 16.92 -11.45 6.33
C GLY A 34 15.63 -12.26 6.45
N ARG A 35 15.70 -13.45 7.04
CA ARG A 35 14.56 -14.01 7.79
C ARG A 35 14.41 -13.17 9.07
N SER A 36 13.21 -13.15 9.67
CA SER A 36 12.91 -12.36 10.88
C SER A 36 13.79 -12.67 12.11
N SER A 37 14.71 -13.63 12.01
CA SER A 37 15.58 -14.10 13.08
C SER A 37 17.07 -14.17 12.72
N ASP A 38 17.47 -13.83 11.50
CA ASP A 38 18.88 -13.89 11.14
C ASP A 38 19.62 -12.71 11.77
N LYS A 39 20.67 -12.98 12.56
CA LYS A 39 21.55 -11.93 13.08
C LYS A 39 22.35 -11.36 11.92
N LEU A 40 22.33 -10.04 11.76
CA LEU A 40 23.29 -9.33 10.91
C LEU A 40 24.68 -9.60 11.48
N VAL A 41 25.44 -10.49 10.84
CA VAL A 41 26.87 -10.65 11.10
C VAL A 41 27.55 -9.58 10.28
N GLU A 42 27.97 -8.52 10.95
CA GLU A 42 28.82 -7.49 10.38
C GLU A 42 30.25 -8.04 10.35
N GLU A 43 30.61 -8.73 9.26
CA GLU A 43 32.01 -9.12 9.04
C GLU A 43 32.83 -7.87 8.68
N GLU A 44 33.45 -7.26 9.69
CA GLU A 44 34.45 -6.21 9.51
C GLU A 44 35.77 -6.83 9.05
N TYR A 45 36.13 -6.61 7.79
CA TYR A 45 37.45 -6.98 7.25
C TYR A 45 38.46 -5.85 7.59
N PRO A 46 39.55 -6.15 8.32
CA PRO A 46 40.40 -5.12 8.95
C PRO A 46 41.25 -4.27 7.97
N ASP A 47 41.27 -4.59 6.67
CA ASP A 47 42.22 -3.98 5.70
C ASP A 47 41.54 -3.22 4.55
N THR A 48 40.34 -2.66 4.74
CA THR A 48 39.70 -1.80 3.70
C THR A 48 40.09 -0.34 3.88
N PRO A 49 40.91 0.26 2.98
CA PRO A 49 41.23 1.67 3.07
C PRO A 49 39.94 2.50 2.91
N LYS A 50 39.66 3.36 3.90
CA LYS A 50 38.56 4.35 3.87
C LYS A 50 38.89 5.43 2.86
N GLU A 51 38.76 5.14 1.58
CA GLU A 51 39.10 6.08 0.51
C GLU A 51 37.86 6.47 -0.30
N LYS A 52 37.47 7.75 -0.12
CA LYS A 52 36.37 8.49 -0.77
C LYS A 52 34.97 7.93 -0.48
N GLU A 53 34.06 8.83 -0.14
CA GLU A 53 32.61 8.55 -0.10
C GLU A 53 32.11 8.26 -1.53
N LEU A 54 32.42 7.07 -2.03
CA LEU A 54 31.89 6.56 -3.27
C LEU A 54 30.43 6.18 -3.00
N ASN A 55 29.53 7.09 -3.36
CA ASN A 55 28.10 6.86 -3.35
C ASN A 55 27.70 5.87 -4.46
N PHE A 56 28.12 4.60 -4.35
CA PHE A 56 27.72 3.55 -5.27
C PHE A 56 26.41 2.91 -4.81
N ARG A 57 25.38 2.99 -5.66
CA ARG A 57 24.09 2.33 -5.45
C ARG A 57 23.96 1.16 -6.41
N LEU A 58 23.77 -0.03 -5.87
CA LEU A 58 23.58 -1.25 -6.66
C LEU A 58 22.08 -1.56 -6.77
N ASP A 59 21.45 -1.06 -7.82
CA ASP A 59 20.05 -1.33 -8.11
C ASP A 59 19.92 -2.38 -9.21
N TYR A 60 19.03 -3.35 -9.00
CA TYR A 60 18.67 -4.35 -10.00
C TYR A 60 17.39 -3.93 -10.71
N VAL A 61 17.38 -3.96 -12.03
CA VAL A 61 16.27 -3.47 -12.85
C VAL A 61 15.78 -4.56 -13.80
N ASP A 62 14.47 -4.71 -13.91
CA ASP A 62 13.82 -5.63 -14.85
C ASP A 62 13.77 -5.06 -16.29
N GLU A 63 13.39 -5.89 -17.27
CA GLU A 63 13.20 -5.49 -18.68
C GLU A 63 12.24 -4.29 -18.86
N ARG A 64 11.34 -4.10 -17.89
CA ARG A 64 10.34 -3.04 -17.88
C ARG A 64 10.80 -1.78 -17.14
N GLY A 65 12.07 -1.70 -16.73
CA GLY A 65 12.62 -0.54 -16.01
C GLY A 65 12.22 -0.44 -14.53
N ARG A 66 11.54 -1.46 -13.97
CA ARG A 66 11.13 -1.49 -12.56
C ARG A 66 12.32 -1.92 -11.68
N PRO A 67 12.57 -1.27 -10.52
CA PRO A 67 13.50 -1.79 -9.55
C PRO A 67 13.00 -3.15 -9.03
N MET A 68 13.85 -4.17 -9.15
CA MET A 68 13.57 -5.53 -8.70
C MET A 68 13.68 -5.61 -7.18
N THR A 69 12.85 -6.44 -6.57
CA THR A 69 13.08 -6.81 -5.17
C THR A 69 14.37 -7.63 -5.05
N PRO A 70 15.09 -7.62 -3.91
CA PRO A 70 16.30 -8.43 -3.73
C PRO A 70 16.08 -9.92 -4.03
N LYS A 71 14.90 -10.44 -3.70
CA LYS A 71 14.49 -11.82 -3.97
C LYS A 71 14.31 -12.11 -5.47
N GLU A 72 13.86 -11.13 -6.24
CA GLU A 72 13.71 -11.26 -7.69
C GLU A 72 15.06 -11.12 -8.37
N ALA A 73 15.88 -10.15 -7.94
CA ALA A 73 17.25 -9.98 -8.41
C ALA A 73 18.08 -11.26 -8.22
N PHE A 74 18.06 -11.85 -7.02
CA PHE A 74 18.75 -13.12 -6.75
C PHE A 74 18.25 -14.24 -7.65
N ARG A 75 16.92 -14.40 -7.80
CA ARG A 75 16.36 -15.44 -8.69
C ARG A 75 16.79 -15.26 -10.14
N ARG A 76 16.77 -14.04 -10.65
CA ARG A 76 17.18 -13.72 -12.02
C ARG A 76 18.67 -14.02 -12.22
N LEU A 77 19.50 -13.69 -11.25
CA LEU A 77 20.93 -14.03 -11.24
C LEU A 77 21.12 -15.55 -11.19
N SER A 78 20.41 -16.27 -10.31
CA SER A 78 20.50 -17.73 -10.20
C SER A 78 20.04 -18.45 -11.48
N TYR A 79 18.98 -17.97 -12.14
CA TYR A 79 18.51 -18.54 -13.41
C TYR A 79 19.54 -18.36 -14.53
N ARG A 80 20.19 -17.19 -14.59
CA ARG A 80 21.29 -16.94 -15.52
C ARG A 80 22.53 -17.78 -15.19
N PHE A 81 22.85 -17.91 -13.91
CA PHE A 81 24.02 -18.65 -13.44
C PHE A 81 23.88 -20.15 -13.65
N HIS A 82 22.73 -20.74 -13.29
CA HIS A 82 22.50 -22.17 -13.42
C HIS A 82 21.87 -22.59 -14.76
N GLY A 83 21.44 -21.64 -15.59
CA GLY A 83 20.77 -21.92 -16.88
C GLY A 83 19.39 -22.59 -16.77
N LYS A 84 18.86 -22.76 -15.55
CA LYS A 84 17.57 -23.42 -15.30
C LYS A 84 16.49 -22.37 -15.08
N ALA A 85 15.74 -22.07 -16.14
CA ALA A 85 14.59 -21.19 -16.05
C ALA A 85 13.44 -21.84 -15.28
N PRO A 86 12.58 -21.05 -14.62
CA PRO A 86 11.29 -21.53 -14.14
C PRO A 86 10.43 -22.12 -15.26
N GLY A 87 9.54 -23.04 -14.92
CA GLY A 87 8.58 -23.60 -15.87
C GLY A 87 7.44 -22.64 -16.19
N LYS A 88 6.83 -22.78 -17.38
CA LYS A 88 5.80 -21.88 -17.94
C LYS A 88 4.71 -21.45 -16.96
N ASN A 89 4.08 -22.38 -16.25
CA ASN A 89 3.01 -22.08 -15.28
C ASN A 89 3.46 -21.12 -14.16
N LYS A 90 4.74 -21.19 -13.75
CA LYS A 90 5.27 -20.28 -12.72
C LYS A 90 5.49 -18.89 -13.28
N ASP A 91 5.87 -18.78 -14.54
CA ASP A 91 6.10 -17.50 -15.20
C ASP A 91 4.79 -16.80 -15.51
N GLU A 92 3.80 -17.53 -16.03
CA GLU A 92 2.44 -17.01 -16.22
C GLU A 92 1.82 -16.51 -14.91
N LYS A 93 2.00 -17.24 -13.81
CA LYS A 93 1.52 -16.80 -12.49
C LYS A 93 2.22 -15.53 -12.00
N ARG A 94 3.51 -15.34 -12.31
CA ARG A 94 4.23 -14.11 -11.96
C ARG A 94 3.77 -12.95 -12.82
N LEU A 95 3.67 -13.14 -14.13
CA LEU A 95 3.18 -12.13 -15.06
C LEU A 95 1.78 -11.64 -14.67
N ARG A 96 0.87 -12.57 -14.34
CA ARG A 96 -0.48 -12.23 -13.86
C ARG A 96 -0.46 -11.40 -12.57
N LYS A 97 0.45 -11.70 -11.64
CA LYS A 97 0.58 -10.92 -10.39
C LYS A 97 1.10 -9.51 -10.68
N GLU A 98 2.07 -9.38 -11.57
CA GLU A 98 2.60 -8.07 -11.98
C GLU A 98 1.53 -7.22 -12.66
N GLU A 99 0.74 -7.81 -13.56
CA GLU A 99 -0.40 -7.13 -14.19
C GLU A 99 -1.44 -6.70 -13.16
N GLU A 100 -1.74 -7.56 -12.17
CA GLU A 100 -2.67 -7.24 -11.11
C GLU A 100 -2.13 -6.11 -10.20
N GLU A 101 -0.85 -6.12 -9.84
CA GLU A 101 -0.20 -5.04 -9.09
C GLU A 101 -0.24 -3.72 -9.85
N LEU A 102 0.10 -3.74 -11.14
CA LEU A 102 0.04 -2.56 -11.99
C LEU A 102 -1.39 -2.04 -12.08
N ARG A 103 -2.36 -2.92 -12.31
CA ARG A 103 -3.77 -2.56 -12.36
C ARG A 103 -4.24 -1.95 -11.04
N ARG A 104 -3.86 -2.52 -9.89
CA ARG A 104 -4.18 -1.96 -8.56
C ARG A 104 -3.54 -0.60 -8.33
N LYS A 105 -2.31 -0.37 -8.82
CA LYS A 105 -1.64 0.93 -8.71
C LYS A 105 -2.27 2.00 -9.60
N MET A 106 -2.80 1.60 -10.76
CA MET A 106 -3.49 2.51 -11.69
C MET A 106 -4.93 2.80 -11.25
N MET A 107 -5.57 1.90 -10.50
CA MET A 107 -6.92 2.11 -9.98
C MET A 107 -6.93 3.26 -8.98
N SER A 108 -7.81 4.24 -9.22
CA SER A 108 -8.12 5.27 -8.24
C SER A 108 -8.88 4.64 -7.07
N ILE A 109 -8.75 5.23 -5.87
CA ILE A 109 -9.46 4.78 -4.65
C ILE A 109 -10.97 4.62 -4.89
N THR A 110 -11.55 5.39 -5.81
CA THR A 110 -12.98 5.38 -6.15
C THR A 110 -13.41 4.24 -7.07
N ASP A 111 -12.49 3.67 -7.86
CA ASP A 111 -12.79 2.70 -8.91
C ASP A 111 -12.13 1.34 -8.63
N THR A 112 -12.53 0.74 -7.51
CA THR A 112 -12.24 -0.67 -7.27
C THR A 112 -13.09 -1.51 -8.25
N PRO A 113 -12.56 -2.63 -8.79
CA PRO A 113 -13.29 -3.41 -9.80
C PRO A 113 -14.62 -3.97 -9.29
N LEU A 114 -14.78 -4.04 -7.97
CA LEU A 114 -15.98 -4.49 -7.30
C LEU A 114 -16.99 -3.34 -7.02
N GLN A 115 -16.68 -2.11 -7.43
CA GLN A 115 -17.48 -0.89 -7.22
C GLN A 115 -17.99 -0.75 -5.78
N THR A 116 -17.17 -1.13 -4.80
CA THR A 116 -17.60 -1.27 -3.40
C THR A 116 -18.07 0.06 -2.83
N LEU A 117 -17.39 1.16 -3.16
CA LEU A 117 -17.75 2.49 -2.67
C LEU A 117 -19.09 2.97 -3.21
N SER A 118 -19.38 2.75 -4.51
CA SER A 118 -20.67 3.14 -5.08
C SER A 118 -21.82 2.33 -4.48
N ALA A 119 -21.58 1.03 -4.21
CA ALA A 119 -22.55 0.18 -3.52
C ALA A 119 -22.78 0.63 -2.07
N ILE A 120 -21.73 0.97 -1.33
CA ILE A 120 -21.84 1.51 0.04
C ILE A 120 -22.59 2.84 0.03
N GLN A 121 -22.29 3.75 -0.90
CA GLN A 121 -23.01 5.03 -1.01
C GLN A 121 -24.49 4.83 -1.36
N LYS A 122 -24.81 3.95 -2.31
CA LYS A 122 -26.21 3.61 -2.66
C LYS A 122 -26.97 3.06 -1.46
N THR A 123 -26.35 2.17 -0.68
CA THR A 123 -26.99 1.57 0.49
C THR A 123 -27.16 2.56 1.64
N GLN A 124 -26.20 3.47 1.85
CA GLN A 124 -26.34 4.59 2.79
C GLN A 124 -27.49 5.53 2.38
N GLN A 125 -27.59 5.87 1.10
CA GLN A 125 -28.68 6.72 0.58
C GLN A 125 -30.05 6.05 0.73
N GLN A 126 -30.15 4.75 0.44
CA GLN A 126 -31.38 3.97 0.57
C GLN A 126 -31.82 3.81 2.02
N SER A 127 -30.89 3.45 2.91
CA SER A 127 -31.17 3.25 4.35
C SER A 127 -31.28 4.55 5.13
N LYS A 128 -30.74 5.65 4.59
CA LYS A 128 -30.58 6.96 5.25
C LYS A 128 -29.80 6.87 6.57
N LEU A 129 -28.97 5.83 6.73
CA LEU A 129 -28.10 5.64 7.88
C LEU A 129 -26.67 6.05 7.52
N PRO A 130 -25.93 6.66 8.47
CA PRO A 130 -24.53 7.05 8.23
C PRO A 130 -23.56 5.85 8.19
N TYR A 131 -24.02 4.64 8.51
CA TYR A 131 -23.22 3.43 8.53
C TYR A 131 -23.88 2.29 7.73
N VAL A 132 -23.05 1.36 7.25
CA VAL A 132 -23.48 0.15 6.55
C VAL A 132 -22.87 -1.05 7.26
N ILE A 133 -23.71 -2.02 7.66
CA ILE A 133 -23.25 -3.26 8.27
C ILE A 133 -22.94 -4.25 7.14
N MET A 134 -21.66 -4.56 6.96
CA MET A 134 -21.21 -5.59 6.00
C MET A 134 -21.19 -6.94 6.73
N GLY A 135 -22.26 -7.74 6.58
CA GLY A 135 -22.36 -9.07 7.19
C GLY A 135 -21.61 -10.13 6.40
N GLY A 136 -20.73 -10.89 7.05
CA GLY A 136 -19.76 -11.76 6.39
C GLY A 136 -20.30 -12.90 5.51
N ASN A 137 -21.58 -13.31 5.64
CA ASN A 137 -22.07 -14.56 5.04
C ASN A 137 -23.45 -14.49 4.34
N THR A 138 -24.04 -13.31 4.13
CA THR A 138 -25.31 -13.21 3.38
C THR A 138 -25.31 -12.00 2.46
N THR A 139 -25.46 -12.23 1.15
CA THR A 139 -25.68 -11.20 0.12
C THR A 139 -27.07 -10.55 0.22
N LYS A 140 -27.64 -10.47 1.42
CA LYS A 140 -28.88 -9.75 1.72
C LYS A 140 -28.58 -8.72 2.80
N ILE A 141 -28.48 -7.47 2.37
CA ILE A 141 -28.42 -6.30 3.24
C ILE A 141 -29.78 -6.22 3.95
N LEU A 142 -29.85 -6.78 5.16
CA LEU A 142 -31.04 -6.74 5.98
C LEU A 142 -31.10 -5.34 6.61
N ALA A 143 -31.98 -4.48 6.09
CA ALA A 143 -32.35 -3.24 6.74
C ALA A 143 -33.10 -3.60 8.04
N GLN A 144 -32.35 -3.77 9.14
CA GLN A 144 -32.97 -3.94 10.45
C GLN A 144 -33.55 -2.59 10.87
N LYS A 145 -34.88 -2.52 10.87
CA LYS A 145 -35.66 -1.41 11.40
C LYS A 145 -35.64 -1.46 12.93
N THR A 146 -34.51 -1.12 13.54
CA THR A 146 -34.40 -0.82 14.97
C THR A 146 -33.39 0.31 15.15
N PRO A 147 -33.82 1.54 15.48
CA PRO A 147 -32.89 2.55 15.97
C PRO A 147 -32.42 2.10 17.35
N LEU A 148 -31.11 1.94 17.54
CA LEU A 148 -30.54 1.84 18.89
C LEU A 148 -30.93 3.12 19.66
N PRO A 149 -31.34 2.99 20.93
CA PRO A 149 -31.72 4.15 21.73
C PRO A 149 -30.51 5.06 21.91
N VAL A 150 -30.63 6.30 21.42
CA VAL A 150 -29.67 7.37 21.75
C VAL A 150 -29.81 7.61 23.26
N PRO A 151 -28.76 7.44 24.07
CA PRO A 151 -28.84 7.79 25.48
C PRO A 151 -29.11 9.31 25.58
N PRO A 152 -30.07 9.76 26.42
CA PRO A 152 -30.37 11.18 26.52
C PRO A 152 -29.13 11.93 27.02
N PRO A 153 -28.91 13.18 26.55
CA PRO A 153 -27.87 14.03 27.11
C PRO A 153 -28.15 14.21 28.61
N LYS A 154 -27.14 13.92 29.44
CA LYS A 154 -27.21 14.19 30.88
C LYS A 154 -27.23 15.70 31.07
N ASP A 155 -28.39 16.25 31.43
CA ASP A 155 -28.52 17.64 31.85
C ASP A 155 -27.60 17.91 33.04
N PRO A 156 -26.66 18.88 32.95
CA PRO A 156 -25.75 19.20 34.04
C PRO A 156 -26.39 19.98 35.20
N SER A 157 -27.71 20.18 35.23
CA SER A 157 -28.39 21.08 36.18
C SER A 157 -29.09 20.39 37.37
N LYS A 158 -28.88 19.09 37.60
CA LYS A 158 -29.35 18.40 38.82
C LYS A 158 -28.22 17.67 39.54
N LYS A 159 -27.31 18.44 40.15
CA LYS A 159 -26.65 18.03 41.40
C LYS A 159 -27.09 19.01 42.48
N LYS A 160 -27.76 18.46 43.50
CA LYS A 160 -27.88 19.08 44.82
C LYS A 160 -26.49 19.31 45.39
#